data_AF-A0A5P8VYK3-F1
#
_entry.id   AF-A0A5P8VYK3-F1
#
_cell.length_a   1.000
_cell.length_b   1.000
_cell.length_c   1.000
_cell.angle_alpha   90.00
_cell.angle_beta   90.00
_cell.angle_gamma   90.00
#
_symmetry.space_group_name_H-M   'P 1'
#
loop_
_entity.id
_entity.type
_entity.pdbx_description
1 polymer ?
#
loop_
_entity_poly.entity_id
_entity_poly.type
_entity_poly.pdbx_seq_one_letter_code
_entity_poly.pdbx_strand_id
1 'polypeptide(L)' 'MQVKDLTIEELKLLIQESVAETIQSLLIDPDEGKQVKPEVKQQLLDSLQRTQAGEGGIPAKEIAKKLGLQWE' A
#
# COMPACT_ATOMS: atom_id res chain seq x y z
N MET A 1 -14.49 18.88 31.06
CA MET A 1 -13.04 19.12 31.25
C MET A 1 -12.62 20.16 30.22
N GLN A 2 -12.13 21.32 30.62
CA GLN A 2 -11.56 22.27 29.66
C GLN A 2 -10.07 21.96 29.49
N VAL A 3 -9.49 22.24 28.31
CA VAL A 3 -8.07 21.95 28.02
C VAL A 3 -7.13 22.61 29.04
N LYS A 4 -7.51 23.80 29.53
CA LYS A 4 -6.75 24.53 30.56
C LYS A 4 -6.71 23.84 31.93
N ASP A 5 -7.59 22.87 32.16
CA ASP A 5 -7.69 22.14 33.42
C ASP A 5 -6.80 20.88 33.42
N LEU A 6 -6.14 20.56 32.29
CA LEU A 6 -5.24 19.41 32.17
C LEU A 6 -3.92 19.64 32.90
N THR A 7 -3.46 18.60 33.58
CA THR A 7 -2.06 18.50 33.97
C THR A 7 -1.17 18.30 32.74
N ILE A 8 0.12 18.57 32.91
CA ILE A 8 1.13 18.35 31.84
C ILE A 8 1.11 16.89 31.36
N GLU A 9 0.95 15.93 32.26
CA GLU A 9 0.97 14.50 31.91
C GLU A 9 -0.28 14.09 31.15
N GLU A 10 -1.45 14.58 31.53
CA GLU A 10 -2.68 14.32 30.78
C GLU A 10 -2.64 14.97 29.39
N LEU A 11 -2.04 16.16 29.24
CA LEU A 11 -1.85 16.78 27.94
C LEU A 11 -0.90 15.98 27.05
N LYS A 12 0.22 15.48 27.60
CA LYS A 12 1.16 14.61 26.84
C LYS A 12 0.47 13.32 26.39
N LEU A 13 -0.31 12.70 27.27
CA LEU A 13 -1.04 11.48 26.95
C LEU A 13 -2.03 11.73 25.80
N LEU A 14 -2.83 12.80 25.88
CA LEU A 14 -3.77 13.17 24.82
C LEU A 14 -3.07 13.38 23.47
N ILE A 15 -1.92 14.06 23.44
CA ILE A 15 -1.13 14.25 22.23
C ILE A 15 -0.63 12.90 21.70
N GLN A 16 -0.09 12.06 22.58
CA GLN A 16 0.45 10.76 22.19
C GLN A 16 -0.63 9.86 21.60
N GLU A 17 -1.82 9.82 22.19
CA GLU A 17 -2.97 9.08 21.69
C GLU A 17 -3.41 9.62 20.32
N SER A 18 -3.55 10.95 20.18
CA SER A 18 -3.94 11.58 18.91
C SER A 18 -2.95 11.27 17.78
N VAL A 19 -1.65 11.28 18.08
CA VAL A 19 -0.60 10.91 17.11
C VAL A 19 -0.68 9.43 16.76
N ALA A 20 -0.86 8.55 17.74
CA ALA A 20 -0.97 7.11 17.51
C ALA A 20 -2.19 6.78 16.64
N GLU A 21 -3.35 7.37 16.91
CA GLU A 21 -4.56 7.23 16.08
C GLU A 21 -4.33 7.71 14.65
N THR A 22 -3.68 8.86 14.50
CA THR A 22 -3.35 9.40 13.17
C THR A 22 -2.43 8.46 12.40
N ILE A 23 -1.36 7.96 13.04
CA ILE A 23 -0.45 7.01 12.40
C ILE A 23 -1.20 5.73 12.02
N GLN A 24 -2.02 5.17 12.91
CA GLN A 24 -2.82 3.98 12.62
C GLN A 24 -3.72 4.20 11.40
N SER A 25 -4.37 5.37 11.27
CA SER A 25 -5.20 5.67 10.11
C SER A 25 -4.44 5.70 8.78
N LEU A 26 -3.15 6.04 8.80
CA LEU A 26 -2.28 6.06 7.63
C LEU A 26 -1.75 4.67 7.26
N LEU A 27 -1.76 3.72 8.20
CA LEU A 27 -1.27 2.36 7.99
C LEU A 27 -2.33 1.41 7.42
N ILE A 28 -3.55 1.88 7.23
CA ILE A 28 -4.65 1.10 6.63
C ILE A 28 -4.49 1.11 5.11
N ASP A 29 -4.80 -0.02 4.47
CA ASP A 29 -4.82 -0.12 3.02
C ASP A 29 -5.86 0.86 2.43
N PRO A 30 -5.44 1.86 1.63
CA PRO A 30 -6.36 2.84 1.04
C PRO A 30 -7.35 2.21 0.04
N ASP A 31 -7.10 0.97 -0.38
CA ASP A 31 -7.97 0.20 -1.27
C ASP A 31 -8.83 -0.84 -0.53
N GLU A 32 -8.80 -0.88 0.81
CA GLU A 32 -9.65 -1.77 1.60
C GLU A 32 -11.14 -1.62 1.22
N GLY A 33 -11.80 -2.74 0.98
CA GLY A 33 -13.22 -2.79 0.60
C GLY A 33 -13.54 -2.39 -0.84
N LYS A 34 -12.55 -1.96 -1.65
CA LYS A 34 -12.77 -1.68 -3.07
C LYS A 34 -12.81 -2.96 -3.90
N GLN A 35 -13.54 -2.90 -5.01
CA GLN A 35 -13.58 -3.96 -6.01
C GLN A 35 -12.63 -3.65 -7.16
N VAL A 36 -12.00 -4.69 -7.70
CA VAL A 36 -11.18 -4.60 -8.90
C VAL A 36 -12.07 -4.23 -10.09
N LYS A 37 -11.66 -3.23 -10.86
CA LYS A 37 -12.39 -2.83 -12.07
C LYS A 37 -12.49 -4.00 -13.06
N PRO A 38 -13.63 -4.18 -13.77
CA PRO A 38 -13.81 -5.32 -14.67
C PRO A 38 -12.70 -5.47 -15.71
N GLU A 39 -12.21 -4.36 -16.28
CA GLU A 39 -11.13 -4.36 -17.26
C GLU A 39 -9.80 -4.86 -16.68
N VAL A 40 -9.48 -4.48 -15.45
CA VAL A 40 -8.26 -4.94 -14.76
C VAL A 40 -8.38 -6.42 -14.41
N LYS A 41 -9.57 -6.86 -13.95
CA LYS A 41 -9.84 -8.27 -13.68
C LYS A 41 -9.65 -9.12 -14.93
N GLN A 42 -10.17 -8.68 -16.08
CA GLN A 42 -10.02 -9.41 -17.33
C GLN A 42 -8.53 -9.51 -17.74
N GLN A 43 -7.78 -8.40 -17.67
CA GLN A 43 -6.34 -8.40 -17.97
C GLN A 43 -5.55 -9.40 -17.09
N LEU A 44 -5.89 -9.49 -15.81
CA LEU A 44 -5.25 -10.44 -14.88
C LEU A 44 -5.58 -11.89 -15.24
N LEU A 45 -6.83 -12.17 -15.60
CA LEU A 45 -7.25 -13.51 -16.05
C LEU A 45 -6.51 -13.92 -17.33
N ASP A 46 -6.43 -13.02 -18.32
CA ASP A 46 -5.72 -13.27 -19.58
C ASP A 46 -4.22 -13.49 -19.32
N SER A 47 -3.61 -12.71 -18.42
CA SER A 47 -2.23 -12.90 -18.00
C SER A 47 -2.01 -14.26 -17.34
N LEU A 48 -2.91 -14.67 -16.45
CA LEU A 48 -2.84 -15.97 -15.77
C LEU A 48 -2.92 -17.13 -16.77
N GLN A 49 -3.84 -17.05 -17.74
CA GLN A 49 -3.97 -18.07 -18.79
C GLN A 49 -2.69 -18.22 -19.61
N ARG A 50 -2.06 -17.10 -20.01
CA ARG A 50 -0.79 -17.12 -20.74
C ARG A 50 0.32 -17.77 -19.93
N THR A 51 0.45 -17.42 -18.65
CA THR A 51 1.42 -18.06 -17.75
C THR A 51 1.17 -19.56 -17.60
N GLN A 52 -0.09 -19.98 -17.46
CA GLN A 52 -0.46 -21.41 -17.39
C GLN A 52 -0.18 -22.16 -18.70
N ALA A 53 -0.29 -21.49 -19.84
CA ALA A 53 0.10 -22.03 -21.15
C ALA A 53 1.63 -22.11 -21.34
N GLY A 54 2.42 -21.71 -20.35
CA GLY A 54 3.88 -21.76 -20.37
C GLY A 54 4.53 -20.50 -20.94
N GLU A 55 3.78 -19.43 -21.19
CA GLU A 55 4.38 -18.14 -21.54
C GLU A 55 5.12 -17.57 -20.33
N GLY A 56 6.43 -17.40 -20.47
CA GLY A 56 7.27 -16.77 -19.47
C GLY A 56 7.08 -15.25 -19.43
N GLY A 57 7.32 -14.67 -18.24
CA GLY A 57 7.51 -13.23 -18.12
C GLY A 57 8.81 -12.76 -18.80
N ILE A 58 8.96 -11.45 -18.93
CA ILE A 58 10.21 -10.86 -19.40
C ILE A 58 11.23 -10.94 -18.24
N PRO A 59 12.47 -11.43 -18.46
CA PRO A 59 13.48 -11.46 -17.43
C PRO A 59 13.72 -10.07 -16.81
N ALA A 60 13.82 -10.00 -15.48
CA ALA A 60 13.98 -8.73 -14.75
C ALA A 60 15.20 -7.93 -15.25
N LYS A 61 16.29 -8.62 -15.58
CA LYS A 61 17.51 -8.03 -16.16
C LYS A 61 17.25 -7.32 -17.50
N GLU A 62 16.37 -7.87 -18.36
CA GLU A 62 16.03 -7.25 -19.64
C GLU A 62 15.20 -5.99 -19.45
N ILE A 63 14.25 -6.00 -18.51
CA ILE A 63 13.46 -4.83 -18.15
C ILE A 63 14.34 -3.74 -17.54
N ALA A 64 15.21 -4.10 -16.60
CA ALA A 64 16.16 -3.17 -15.99
C ALA A 64 17.02 -2.48 -17.06
N LYS A 65 17.55 -3.25 -18.02
CA LYS A 65 18.31 -2.69 -19.16
C LYS A 65 17.47 -1.72 -20.00
N LYS A 66 16.21 -2.03 -20.31
CA LYS A 66 15.30 -1.15 -21.07
C LYS A 66 15.02 0.16 -20.33
N LEU A 67 15.00 0.11 -19.00
CA LEU A 67 14.73 1.27 -18.13
C LEU A 67 16.01 2.02 -17.71
N GLY A 68 17.20 1.60 -18.14
CA GLY A 68 18.47 2.21 -17.74
C GLY A 68 18.87 1.91 -16.29
N LEU A 69 18.36 0.84 -15.71
CA LEU A 69 18.60 0.40 -14.33
C LEU A 69 19.62 -0.76 -14.28
N GLN A 70 20.31 -0.88 -13.15
CA GLN A 70 21.15 -2.04 -12.83
C GLN A 70 20.31 -3.12 -12.15
N TRP A 71 20.59 -4.39 -12.44
CA TRP A 71 19.96 -5.56 -11.81
C TRP A 71 21.05 -6.54 -11.38
N GLU A 72 21.25 -6.70 -10.07
CA GLU A 72 22.20 -7.64 -9.45
C GLU A 72 21.59 -9.03 -9.25
#